data_AF-X1R356-F1
#
_entry.id   AF-X1R356-F1
#
_cell.length_a   1.000
_cell.length_b   1.000
_cell.length_c   1.000
_cell.angle_alpha   90.00
_cell.angle_beta   90.00
_cell.angle_gamma   90.00
#
_symmetry.space_group_name_H-M   'P 1'
#
loop_
_entity.id
_entity.type
_entity.pdbx_description
1 polymer ?
#
loop_
_entity_poly.entity_id
_entity_poly.type
_entity_poly.pdbx_seq_one_letter_code
_entity_poly.pdbx_strand_id
1 'polypeptide(L)'
;METFTKMKEFAEDLNYYEDRQKSISNLKIDSIDKPIIDLIKQFLKLPYCFTIQSCYGHFVYEGQKNPNNTELLSISNNIETIEYRIAYLALCIQNSESGRKLFEELNIVPQIDHKYIQFGCAQWFWERQV
;
A
#
# COMPACT_ATOMS: atom_id res chain seq x y z
N MET A 1 4.63 13.41 5.74
CA MET A 1 3.34 13.19 5.06
C MET A 1 2.53 12.25 5.93
N GLU A 2 1.63 12.77 6.78
CA GLU A 2 0.65 11.94 7.49
C GLU A 2 -0.35 11.43 6.45
N THR A 3 0.01 10.32 5.80
CA THR A 3 -0.79 9.70 4.72
C THR A 3 -1.89 8.81 5.27
N PHE A 4 -1.87 8.61 6.59
CA PHE A 4 -2.62 7.60 7.30
C PHE A 4 -3.47 8.29 8.35
N THR A 5 -4.79 8.22 8.18
CA THR A 5 -5.76 8.71 9.14
C THR A 5 -6.46 7.55 9.82
N LYS A 6 -7.23 7.84 10.87
CA LYS A 6 -8.10 6.84 11.51
C LYS A 6 -9.00 6.21 10.47
N MET A 7 -9.33 4.93 10.69
CA MET A 7 -10.29 4.19 9.86
C MET A 7 -11.56 5.00 9.67
N LYS A 8 -12.00 5.09 8.42
CA LYS A 8 -13.29 5.66 8.04
C LYS A 8 -14.27 4.51 7.81
N GLU A 9 -15.56 4.82 7.93
CA GLU A 9 -16.62 3.89 7.58
C GLU A 9 -16.62 3.61 6.08
N PHE A 10 -17.23 2.51 5.66
CA PHE A 10 -17.44 2.25 4.24
C PHE A 10 -18.36 3.30 3.63
N ALA A 11 -18.01 3.77 2.43
CA ALA A 11 -18.85 4.62 1.61
C ALA A 11 -19.18 3.93 0.28
N GLU A 12 -20.27 4.35 -0.36
CA GLU A 12 -20.61 3.91 -1.70
C GLU A 12 -19.66 4.53 -2.72
N ASP A 13 -19.12 3.69 -3.62
CA ASP A 13 -18.31 4.10 -4.76
C ASP A 13 -19.00 3.58 -6.04
N LEU A 14 -19.68 4.49 -6.74
CA LEU A 14 -20.41 4.17 -7.97
C LEU A 14 -19.48 3.75 -9.12
N ASN A 15 -18.20 4.11 -9.04
CA ASN A 15 -17.20 3.85 -10.08
C ASN A 15 -16.29 2.68 -9.75
N TYR A 16 -16.55 1.94 -8.66
CA TYR A 16 -15.68 0.87 -8.15
C TYR A 16 -15.19 -0.09 -9.25
N TYR A 17 -16.10 -0.56 -10.10
CA TYR A 17 -15.75 -1.49 -11.17
C TYR A 17 -14.85 -0.87 -12.22
N GLU A 18 -15.12 0.37 -12.63
CA GLU A 18 -14.29 1.07 -13.60
C GLU A 18 -12.90 1.35 -13.02
N ASP A 19 -12.84 1.82 -11.78
CA ASP A 19 -11.59 2.16 -11.12
C ASP A 19 -10.75 0.92 -10.84
N ARG A 20 -11.39 -0.21 -10.47
CA ARG A 20 -10.72 -1.51 -10.40
C ARG A 20 -10.11 -1.90 -11.74
N GLN A 21 -10.86 -1.79 -12.83
CA GLN A 21 -10.34 -2.15 -14.16
C GLN A 21 -9.19 -1.23 -14.57
N LYS A 22 -9.31 0.08 -14.36
CA LYS A 22 -8.24 1.06 -14.62
C LYS A 22 -6.99 0.75 -13.79
N SER A 23 -7.13 0.44 -12.51
CA SER A 23 -6.02 0.08 -11.63
C SER A 23 -5.32 -1.18 -12.11
N ILE A 24 -6.07 -2.22 -12.49
CA ILE A 24 -5.51 -3.49 -12.98
C ILE A 24 -4.82 -3.29 -14.33
N SER A 25 -5.43 -2.58 -15.28
CA SER A 25 -4.87 -2.37 -16.61
C SER A 25 -3.59 -1.53 -16.59
N ASN A 26 -3.49 -0.60 -15.64
CA ASN A 26 -2.32 0.26 -15.48
C ASN A 26 -1.23 -0.35 -14.59
N LEU A 27 -1.49 -1.51 -13.97
CA LEU A 27 -0.55 -2.15 -13.07
C LEU A 27 0.60 -2.78 -13.85
N LYS A 28 1.78 -2.17 -13.73
CA LYS A 28 3.03 -2.71 -14.28
C LYS A 28 3.68 -3.61 -13.23
N ILE A 29 3.43 -4.92 -13.32
CA ILE A 29 3.95 -5.91 -12.35
C ILE A 29 5.48 -5.84 -12.24
N ASP A 30 6.19 -5.59 -13.35
CA ASP A 30 7.65 -5.50 -13.36
C ASP A 30 8.21 -4.26 -12.65
N SER A 31 7.38 -3.26 -12.37
CA SER A 31 7.77 -2.07 -11.58
C SER A 31 7.43 -2.19 -10.10
N ILE A 32 6.80 -3.29 -9.67
CA ILE A 32 6.50 -3.55 -8.27
C ILE A 32 7.76 -4.07 -7.58
N ASP A 33 8.00 -3.62 -6.35
CA ASP A 33 9.09 -4.12 -5.53
C ASP A 33 9.02 -5.65 -5.39
N LYS A 34 10.08 -6.34 -5.82
CA LYS A 34 10.14 -7.81 -5.89
C LYS A 34 9.56 -8.53 -4.66
N PRO A 35 9.86 -8.10 -3.42
CA PRO A 35 9.39 -8.81 -2.22
C PRO A 35 7.86 -8.82 -2.03
N ILE A 36 7.11 -7.90 -2.64
CA ILE A 36 5.64 -7.80 -2.46
C ILE A 36 4.83 -8.22 -3.69
N ILE A 37 5.50 -8.63 -4.78
CA ILE A 37 4.82 -9.00 -6.04
C ILE A 37 3.79 -10.11 -5.82
N ASP A 38 4.16 -11.17 -5.11
CA ASP A 38 3.26 -12.32 -4.90
C ASP A 38 2.09 -11.99 -3.98
N LEU A 39 2.29 -11.06 -3.03
CA LEU A 39 1.21 -10.53 -2.21
C LEU A 39 0.20 -9.76 -3.08
N ILE A 40 0.68 -8.84 -3.93
CA ILE A 40 -0.20 -8.07 -4.83
C ILE A 40 -0.94 -8.99 -5.80
N LYS A 41 -0.26 -9.97 -6.39
CA LYS A 41 -0.90 -10.98 -7.26
C LYS A 41 -2.03 -11.74 -6.56
N GLN A 42 -1.92 -12.00 -5.26
CA GLN A 42 -3.00 -12.64 -4.51
C GLN A 42 -4.18 -11.71 -4.30
N PHE A 43 -3.95 -10.43 -3.95
CA PHE A 43 -5.02 -9.44 -3.85
C PHE A 43 -5.75 -9.21 -5.18
N LEU A 44 -5.05 -9.22 -6.32
CA LEU A 44 -5.66 -9.05 -7.65
C LEU A 44 -6.67 -10.16 -8.00
N LYS A 45 -6.56 -11.34 -7.39
CA LYS A 45 -7.51 -12.45 -7.59
C LYS A 45 -8.83 -12.23 -6.86
N LEU A 46 -8.86 -11.30 -5.90
CA LEU A 46 -10.08 -10.99 -5.16
C LEU A 46 -10.92 -9.98 -5.97
N PRO A 47 -12.21 -10.27 -6.24
CA PRO A 47 -13.05 -9.37 -7.02
C PRO A 47 -13.51 -8.14 -6.22
N TYR A 48 -13.45 -8.23 -4.89
CA TYR A 48 -13.93 -7.22 -3.94
C TYR A 48 -12.80 -6.33 -3.37
N CYS A 49 -11.59 -6.38 -3.93
CA CYS A 49 -10.56 -5.38 -3.67
C CYS A 49 -9.62 -5.18 -4.86
N PHE A 50 -8.87 -4.08 -4.84
CA PHE A 50 -7.71 -3.88 -5.72
C PHE A 50 -6.66 -2.98 -5.07
N THR A 51 -5.39 -3.16 -5.47
CA THR A 51 -4.29 -2.32 -5.00
C THR A 51 -4.27 -0.99 -5.74
N ILE A 52 -4.22 0.11 -4.99
CA ILE A 52 -4.12 1.48 -5.53
C ILE A 52 -2.65 1.88 -5.63
N GLN A 53 -1.88 1.62 -4.59
CA GLN A 53 -0.48 1.99 -4.47
C GLN A 53 0.22 1.06 -3.46
N SER A 54 1.51 0.82 -3.64
CA SER A 54 2.30 -0.01 -2.73
C SER A 54 3.75 0.44 -2.67
N CYS A 55 4.43 0.12 -1.58
CA CYS A 55 5.89 0.22 -1.44
C CYS A 55 6.37 -0.86 -0.46
N TYR A 56 7.47 -1.53 -0.78
CA TYR A 56 8.13 -2.49 0.13
C TYR A 56 8.84 -1.80 1.31
N GLY A 57 9.08 -0.50 1.18
CA GLY A 57 9.83 0.28 2.14
C GLY A 57 11.34 0.07 1.98
N HIS A 58 12.07 1.16 2.04
CA HIS A 58 13.51 1.16 1.84
C HIS A 58 14.12 2.47 2.33
N PHE A 59 15.43 2.46 2.51
CA PHE A 59 16.18 3.66 2.86
C PHE A 59 16.65 4.38 1.61
N VAL A 60 16.58 5.71 1.66
CA VAL A 60 17.08 6.62 0.64
C VAL A 60 18.07 7.57 1.30
N TYR A 61 19.16 7.90 0.62
CA TYR A 61 20.14 8.85 1.12
C TYR A 61 20.65 9.77 0.01
N GLU A 62 21.23 10.91 0.40
CA GLU A 62 21.75 11.89 -0.54
C GLU A 62 22.90 11.33 -1.38
N GLY A 63 22.88 11.60 -2.70
CA GLY A 63 23.88 11.07 -3.64
C GLY A 63 23.64 9.62 -4.11
N GLN A 64 22.56 8.97 -3.65
CA GLN A 64 22.17 7.65 -4.15
C GLN A 64 21.74 7.72 -5.63
N LYS A 65 22.39 6.91 -6.49
CA LYS A 65 22.11 6.90 -7.94
C LYS A 65 20.71 6.42 -8.30
N ASN A 66 20.22 5.40 -7.58
CA ASN A 66 18.90 4.82 -7.80
C ASN A 66 18.03 5.01 -6.56
N PRO A 67 17.07 5.95 -6.56
CA PRO A 67 16.21 6.22 -5.40
C PRO A 67 15.18 5.10 -5.10
N ASN A 68 15.09 4.10 -5.98
CA ASN A 68 14.24 2.91 -5.80
C ASN A 68 15.09 1.66 -5.47
N ASN A 69 16.33 1.84 -5.02
CA ASN A 69 17.14 0.71 -4.56
C ASN A 69 16.54 0.15 -3.26
N THR A 70 16.35 -1.17 -3.22
CA THR A 70 15.87 -1.92 -2.05
C THR A 70 16.98 -2.72 -1.38
N GLU A 71 18.23 -2.60 -1.83
CA GLU A 71 19.40 -3.19 -1.19
C GLU A 71 19.66 -2.59 0.19
N LEU A 72 20.38 -3.34 1.03
CA LEU A 72 20.79 -2.90 2.36
C LEU A 72 21.70 -1.68 2.26
N LEU A 73 21.55 -0.74 3.21
CA LEU A 73 22.48 0.37 3.37
C LEU A 73 23.89 -0.16 3.64
N SER A 74 24.85 0.24 2.81
CA SER A 74 26.26 -0.07 3.04
C SER A 74 26.80 0.77 4.20
N ILE A 75 27.36 0.10 5.22
CA ILE A 75 27.96 0.72 6.41
C ILE A 75 29.15 1.63 6.07
N SER A 76 29.77 1.43 4.91
CA SER A 76 31.00 2.10 4.47
C SER A 76 30.80 3.49 3.86
N ASN A 77 29.57 3.88 3.54
CA ASN A 77 29.33 5.19 2.93
C ASN A 77 29.22 6.21 4.06
N ASN A 78 29.91 7.35 3.93
CA ASN A 78 29.76 8.52 4.82
C ASN A 78 28.35 9.12 4.64
N ILE A 79 27.32 8.36 5.00
CA ILE A 79 25.91 8.74 4.91
C ILE A 79 25.58 9.49 6.19
N GLU A 80 25.44 10.80 6.08
CA GLU A 80 25.09 11.64 7.22
C GLU A 80 23.59 11.56 7.56
N THR A 81 22.75 11.41 6.54
CA THR A 81 21.29 11.39 6.68
C THR A 81 20.67 10.28 5.85
N ILE A 82 19.65 9.64 6.42
CA ILE A 82 18.81 8.65 5.74
C ILE A 82 17.35 9.06 5.85
N GLU A 83 16.63 8.92 4.75
CA GLU A 83 15.17 8.96 4.70
C GLU A 83 14.65 7.55 4.62
N TYR A 84 13.71 7.19 5.49
CA TYR A 84 13.00 5.93 5.38
C TYR A 84 11.71 6.14 4.60
N ARG A 85 11.61 5.47 3.44
CA ARG A 85 10.33 5.32 2.74
C ARG A 85 9.57 4.18 3.42
N ILE A 86 8.42 4.53 3.99
CA ILE A 86 7.53 3.59 4.67
C ILE A 86 7.07 2.48 3.72
N ALA A 87 7.10 1.24 4.21
CA ALA A 87 6.42 0.11 3.58
C ALA A 87 4.89 0.23 3.77
N TYR A 88 4.13 0.12 2.68
CA TYR A 88 2.66 0.15 2.75
C TYR A 88 2.02 -0.58 1.57
N LEU A 89 0.77 -0.98 1.77
CA LEU A 89 -0.12 -1.48 0.74
C LEU A 89 -1.46 -0.75 0.86
N ALA A 90 -1.79 0.08 -0.11
CA ALA A 90 -3.07 0.77 -0.18
C ALA A 90 -4.05 -0.04 -1.02
N LEU A 91 -5.19 -0.39 -0.43
CA LEU A 91 -6.25 -1.19 -1.05
C LEU A 91 -7.53 -0.36 -1.13
N CYS A 92 -8.24 -0.44 -2.26
CA CYS A 92 -9.65 -0.12 -2.32
C CYS A 92 -10.43 -1.40 -2.05
N ILE A 93 -11.30 -1.39 -1.04
CA ILE A 93 -12.11 -2.54 -0.63
C ILE A 93 -13.58 -2.22 -0.95
N GLN A 94 -14.24 -3.10 -1.68
CA GLN A 94 -15.64 -2.92 -2.07
C GLN A 94 -16.54 -2.93 -0.83
N ASN A 95 -17.56 -2.07 -0.81
CA ASN A 95 -18.64 -2.14 0.18
C ASN A 95 -19.59 -3.32 -0.09
N SER A 96 -19.08 -4.55 -0.01
CA SER A 96 -19.82 -5.80 -0.15
C SER A 96 -19.61 -6.68 1.08
N GLU A 97 -20.38 -7.77 1.23
CA GLU A 97 -20.20 -8.72 2.33
C GLU A 97 -18.76 -9.28 2.37
N SER A 98 -18.24 -9.72 1.22
CA SER A 98 -16.87 -10.24 1.12
C SER A 98 -15.81 -9.17 1.36
N GLY A 99 -16.04 -7.93 0.89
CA GLY A 99 -15.13 -6.82 1.14
C GLY A 99 -15.08 -6.43 2.61
N ARG A 100 -16.23 -6.37 3.29
CA ARG A 100 -16.32 -6.12 4.73
C ARG A 100 -15.63 -7.21 5.54
N LYS A 101 -15.79 -8.47 5.16
CA LYS A 101 -15.06 -9.59 5.79
C LYS A 101 -13.55 -9.44 5.63
N LEU A 102 -13.06 -9.13 4.42
CA LEU A 102 -11.63 -8.86 4.20
C LEU A 102 -11.13 -7.70 5.07
N PHE A 103 -11.92 -6.64 5.19
CA PHE A 103 -11.59 -5.50 6.03
C PHE A 103 -11.45 -5.88 7.51
N GLU A 104 -12.36 -6.70 8.04
CA GLU A 104 -12.29 -7.20 9.42
C GLU A 104 -11.02 -8.04 9.63
N GLU A 105 -10.70 -8.93 8.69
CA GLU A 105 -9.47 -9.74 8.73
C GLU A 105 -8.22 -8.86 8.69
N LEU A 106 -8.18 -7.83 7.84
CA LEU A 106 -7.07 -6.88 7.75
C LEU A 106 -6.94 -6.00 9.00
N ASN A 107 -8.05 -5.65 9.65
CA ASN A 107 -8.07 -4.83 10.85
C ASN A 107 -7.47 -5.55 12.08
N ILE A 108 -7.31 -6.87 12.01
CA ILE A 108 -6.65 -7.68 13.05
C ILE A 108 -5.13 -7.72 12.84
N VAL A 109 -4.62 -7.48 11.62
CA VAL A 109 -3.19 -7.58 11.28
C VAL A 109 -2.28 -6.72 12.18
N PRO A 110 -2.64 -5.50 12.60
CA PRO A 110 -1.86 -4.73 13.56
C PRO A 110 -1.60 -5.45 14.90
N GLN A 111 -2.39 -6.46 15.28
CA GLN A 111 -2.16 -7.24 16.50
C GLN A 111 -0.90 -8.11 16.43
N ILE A 112 -0.38 -8.39 15.23
CA ILE A 112 0.88 -9.13 15.05
C ILE A 112 2.04 -8.33 15.65
N ASP A 113 2.12 -7.03 15.33
CA ASP A 113 3.09 -6.10 15.90
C ASP A 113 2.60 -4.64 15.78
N HIS A 114 1.86 -4.18 16.78
CA HIS A 114 1.22 -2.86 16.81
C HIS A 114 2.21 -1.70 16.79
N LYS A 115 3.49 -1.96 17.06
CA LYS A 115 4.54 -0.94 17.03
C LYS A 115 4.98 -0.62 15.60
N TYR A 116 4.89 -1.59 14.69
CA TYR A 116 5.40 -1.49 13.32
C TYR A 116 4.31 -1.63 12.24
N ILE A 117 3.16 -2.21 12.58
CA ILE A 117 2.06 -2.44 11.65
C ILE A 117 0.85 -1.61 12.05
N GLN A 118 0.28 -0.91 11.08
CA GLN A 118 -0.90 -0.08 11.27
C GLN A 118 -1.91 -0.35 10.15
N PHE A 119 -3.20 -0.29 10.48
CA PHE A 119 -4.29 -0.37 9.51
C PHE A 119 -5.20 0.85 9.63
N GLY A 120 -5.42 1.55 8.52
CA GLY A 120 -5.92 2.92 8.49
C GLY A 120 -6.45 3.33 7.12
N CYS A 121 -6.84 4.59 7.02
CA CYS A 121 -7.38 5.15 5.79
C CYS A 121 -6.32 5.97 5.04
N ALA A 122 -6.21 5.74 3.73
CA ALA A 122 -5.45 6.58 2.82
C ALA A 122 -6.25 7.86 2.49
N GLN A 123 -6.10 8.91 3.32
CA GLN A 123 -6.90 10.13 3.25
C GLN A 123 -6.93 10.76 1.84
N TRP A 124 -5.79 10.83 1.17
CA TRP A 124 -5.66 11.39 -0.18
C TRP A 124 -6.48 10.65 -1.24
N PHE A 125 -6.71 9.35 -1.04
CA PHE A 125 -7.53 8.55 -1.95
C PHE A 125 -9.00 8.73 -1.60
N TRP A 126 -9.33 8.74 -0.31
CA TRP A 126 -10.69 8.96 0.18
C TRP A 126 -11.29 10.26 -0.37
N GLU A 127 -10.56 11.37 -0.26
CA GLU A 127 -11.01 12.71 -0.72
C GLU A 127 -11.23 12.80 -2.24
N ARG A 128 -10.71 11.85 -3.02
CA ARG A 128 -10.92 11.82 -4.48
C ARG A 128 -12.19 11.06 -4.87
N GLN A 129 -12.71 10.22 -3.98
CA GLN A 129 -13.81 9.29 -4.27
C GLN A 129 -15.11 9.68 -3.56
N VAL A 130 -15.02 10.30 -2.36
CA VAL A 130 -16.14 10.73 -1.51
C VAL A 130 -16.09 12.23 -1.32
#